data_AF-A0A9P4S2I5-F1
#
_entry.id   AF-A0A9P4S2I5-F1
#
_cell.length_a   1.000
_cell.length_b   1.000
_cell.length_c   1.000
_cell.angle_alpha   90.00
_cell.angle_beta   90.00
_cell.angle_gamma   90.00
#
_symmetry.space_group_name_H-M   'P 1'
#
loop_
_entity.id
_entity.type
_entity.pdbx_description
1 polymer ?
#
loop_
_entity_poly.entity_id
_entity_poly.type
_entity_poly.pdbx_seq_one_letter_code
_entity_poly.pdbx_strand_id
1 'polypeptide(L)'
;MVYRREVPQEHSHQPQLDLTNTFLKLNNPDGIVDAVFGLLGNAAASAGLGNIEDPDCLQQATADRAFTNAKEAGDIEGMTTALIFRALERNTGQVGLKSVLCTSLEAVNPEIAALTQHQDPASDNAAEENKAITLELARQIASIGGDPQDALKAGTFAPGDLNDATAAGNTCNDENDAAGCIFSQNLLVPDATPEEIDAAVADIDVGAGAGNAADQVLECPAPEVDAGADANADNAQEEDAAADNAADDAATGGIDFGNCDSPAIIFAAGLDGRKENSFAPANQDSYTHGSALNIGVITSFIQDRLKSNCEASQAAIDAAARGAQAAAALAGQAAADAFNDALGVSA
;
A
#
# COMPACT_ATOMS: atom_id res chain seq x y z
N MET A 1 39.82 -11.82 2.57
CA MET A 1 38.65 -11.92 3.47
C MET A 1 37.47 -12.22 2.57
N VAL A 2 37.00 -13.45 2.54
CA VAL A 2 35.81 -13.79 1.75
C VAL A 2 34.64 -13.20 2.52
N TYR A 3 34.10 -12.08 2.05
CA TYR A 3 32.75 -11.69 2.41
C TYR A 3 31.85 -12.80 1.89
N ARG A 4 31.44 -13.73 2.76
CA ARG A 4 30.20 -14.45 2.50
C ARG A 4 29.14 -13.37 2.55
N ARG A 5 28.65 -12.97 1.38
CA ARG A 5 27.39 -12.23 1.32
C ARG A 5 26.37 -13.18 1.94
N GLU A 6 25.83 -12.79 3.08
CA GLU A 6 24.46 -13.12 3.44
C GLU A 6 23.64 -12.81 2.18
N VAL A 7 22.72 -13.68 1.78
CA VAL A 7 21.75 -13.34 0.74
C VAL A 7 20.50 -13.00 1.53
N PRO A 8 20.42 -11.84 2.19
CA PRO A 8 19.30 -11.59 3.06
C PRO A 8 18.16 -11.11 2.15
N GLN A 9 16.91 -11.47 2.44
CA GLN A 9 15.76 -11.28 1.52
C GLN A 9 15.12 -9.89 1.65
N GLU A 10 15.79 -8.94 2.28
CA GLU A 10 15.21 -7.69 2.78
C GLU A 10 14.66 -6.77 1.68
N HIS A 11 15.20 -6.81 0.47
CA HIS A 11 14.71 -6.03 -0.68
C HIS A 11 13.79 -6.85 -1.61
N SER A 12 13.35 -8.04 -1.20
CA SER A 12 12.41 -8.84 -1.98
C SER A 12 11.05 -8.15 -2.16
N HIS A 13 10.59 -7.47 -1.12
CA HIS A 13 9.32 -6.76 -1.03
C HIS A 13 9.55 -5.24 -1.02
N GLN A 14 10.30 -4.74 -2.01
CA GLN A 14 10.79 -3.36 -2.06
C GLN A 14 9.68 -2.29 -1.90
N PRO A 15 8.50 -2.40 -2.55
CA PRO A 15 7.43 -1.40 -2.38
C PRO A 15 6.93 -1.32 -0.92
N GLN A 16 6.79 -2.46 -0.26
CA GLN A 16 6.34 -2.53 1.13
C GLN A 16 7.40 -1.95 2.07
N LEU A 17 8.66 -2.26 1.80
CA LEU A 17 9.79 -1.73 2.55
C LEU A 17 9.87 -0.20 2.43
N ASP A 18 9.83 0.35 1.22
CA ASP A 18 9.97 1.78 0.97
C ASP A 18 8.87 2.61 1.60
N LEU A 19 7.62 2.18 1.45
CA LEU A 19 6.49 2.91 2.01
C LEU A 19 6.44 2.79 3.54
N THR A 20 6.74 1.61 4.09
CA THR A 20 6.90 1.46 5.56
C THR A 20 7.99 2.38 6.10
N ASN A 21 9.13 2.46 5.41
CA ASN A 21 10.25 3.31 5.79
C ASN A 21 9.90 4.81 5.70
N THR A 22 9.09 5.19 4.71
CA THR A 22 8.56 6.54 4.57
C THR A 22 7.73 6.93 5.79
N PHE A 23 6.77 6.09 6.18
CA PHE A 23 5.93 6.35 7.36
C PHE A 23 6.70 6.25 8.67
N LEU A 24 7.62 5.29 8.81
CA LEU A 24 8.52 5.20 9.97
C LEU A 24 9.22 6.53 10.23
N LYS A 25 9.75 7.17 9.17
CA LYS A 25 10.57 8.39 9.27
C LYS A 25 9.79 9.67 9.57
N LEU A 26 8.46 9.68 9.45
CA LEU A 26 7.65 10.87 9.76
C LEU A 26 7.76 11.29 11.23
N ASN A 27 7.66 10.33 12.13
CA ASN A 27 7.85 10.53 13.57
C ASN A 27 8.50 9.26 14.14
N ASN A 28 9.79 9.32 14.46
CA ASN A 28 10.59 8.15 14.85
C ASN A 28 11.28 8.38 16.21
N PRO A 29 10.53 8.37 17.32
CA PRO A 29 11.08 8.65 18.65
C PRO A 29 12.09 7.59 19.13
N ASP A 30 11.93 6.35 18.64
CA ASP A 30 12.81 5.24 18.95
C ASP A 30 14.11 5.28 18.12
N GLY A 31 14.21 6.16 17.13
CA GLY A 31 15.41 6.30 16.31
C GLY A 31 15.79 5.03 15.54
N ILE A 32 14.80 4.22 15.15
CA ILE A 32 15.00 3.04 14.30
C ILE A 32 15.65 3.52 13.00
N VAL A 33 16.79 2.96 12.62
CA VAL A 33 17.64 3.55 11.59
C VAL A 33 16.97 3.50 10.22
N ASP A 34 16.44 2.33 9.87
CA ASP A 34 15.76 2.08 8.61
C ASP A 34 14.87 0.84 8.74
N ALA A 35 13.74 0.83 8.04
CA ALA A 35 12.81 -0.30 8.10
C ALA A 35 13.45 -1.62 7.67
N VAL A 36 14.45 -1.58 6.78
CA VAL A 36 15.11 -2.77 6.23
C VAL A 36 15.69 -3.67 7.33
N PHE A 37 16.19 -3.06 8.42
CA PHE A 37 16.76 -3.81 9.55
C PHE A 37 15.74 -4.70 10.26
N GLY A 38 14.45 -4.41 10.18
CA GLY A 38 13.39 -5.26 10.71
C GLY A 38 13.28 -6.62 10.00
N LEU A 39 13.68 -6.70 8.73
CA LEU A 39 13.60 -7.92 7.92
C LEU A 39 14.87 -8.78 8.01
N LEU A 40 15.91 -8.25 8.66
CA LEU A 40 17.19 -8.94 8.82
C LEU A 40 17.19 -9.87 10.04
N GLY A 41 18.12 -10.83 10.02
CA GLY A 41 18.45 -11.63 11.19
C GLY A 41 19.07 -10.78 12.30
N ASN A 42 18.92 -11.22 13.55
CA ASN A 42 19.21 -10.39 14.75
C ASN A 42 20.62 -9.79 14.78
N ALA A 43 21.62 -10.49 14.24
CA ALA A 43 22.99 -9.98 14.17
C ALA A 43 23.10 -8.70 13.32
N ALA A 44 22.44 -8.66 12.16
CA ALA A 44 22.44 -7.50 11.27
C ALA A 44 21.39 -6.46 11.72
N ALA A 45 20.22 -6.91 12.19
CA ALA A 45 19.17 -6.06 12.76
C ALA A 45 19.70 -5.18 13.92
N SER A 46 20.67 -5.69 14.69
CA SER A 46 21.30 -4.97 15.81
C SER A 46 21.93 -3.62 15.42
N ALA A 47 22.30 -3.44 14.14
CA ALA A 47 22.84 -2.16 13.65
C ALA A 47 21.76 -1.08 13.45
N GLY A 48 20.48 -1.46 13.41
CA GLY A 48 19.36 -0.57 13.11
C GLY A 48 18.36 -0.36 14.25
N LEU A 49 18.63 -0.90 15.44
CA LEU A 49 17.69 -0.95 16.56
C LEU A 49 17.18 0.40 17.05
N GLY A 50 18.01 1.44 16.96
CA GLY A 50 17.75 2.68 17.70
C GLY A 50 17.68 2.40 19.20
N ASN A 51 16.53 2.72 19.80
CA ASN A 51 16.21 2.52 21.21
C ASN A 51 15.47 1.19 21.49
N ILE A 52 15.22 0.36 20.47
CA ILE A 52 14.61 -0.96 20.65
C ILE A 52 15.66 -1.90 21.28
N GLU A 53 15.35 -2.46 22.44
CA GLU A 53 16.30 -3.34 23.16
C GLU A 53 16.37 -4.75 22.55
N ASP A 54 15.22 -5.29 22.13
CA ASP A 54 15.09 -6.66 21.65
C ASP A 54 15.04 -6.72 20.12
N PRO A 55 16.07 -7.27 19.44
CA PRO A 55 16.07 -7.41 17.99
C PRO A 55 14.97 -8.32 17.46
N ASP A 56 14.40 -9.23 18.27
CA ASP A 56 13.24 -10.02 17.85
C ASP A 56 11.98 -9.16 17.70
N CYS A 57 11.95 -8.00 18.33
CA CYS A 57 10.85 -7.04 18.29
C CYS A 57 11.03 -5.91 17.28
N LEU A 58 12.19 -5.82 16.61
CA LEU A 58 12.47 -4.68 15.73
C LEU A 58 11.46 -4.55 14.59
N GLN A 59 11.09 -5.65 13.93
CA GLN A 59 10.09 -5.60 12.86
C GLN A 59 8.74 -5.11 13.37
N GLN A 60 8.30 -5.62 14.54
CA GLN A 60 7.04 -5.21 15.14
C GLN A 60 7.06 -3.73 15.49
N ALA A 61 8.13 -3.25 16.14
CA ALA A 61 8.28 -1.84 16.49
C ALA A 61 8.29 -0.93 15.24
N THR A 62 8.99 -1.34 14.19
CA THR A 62 9.02 -0.63 12.90
C THR A 62 7.62 -0.53 12.28
N ALA A 63 6.92 -1.66 12.15
CA ALA A 63 5.57 -1.72 11.60
C ALA A 63 4.57 -0.92 12.45
N ASP A 64 4.62 -1.08 13.76
CA ASP A 64 3.73 -0.40 14.71
C ASP A 64 3.92 1.12 14.65
N ARG A 65 5.17 1.58 14.54
CA ARG A 65 5.45 3.00 14.37
C ARG A 65 4.98 3.53 13.02
N ALA A 66 5.27 2.83 11.93
CA ALA A 66 4.82 3.22 10.60
C ALA A 66 3.29 3.26 10.52
N PHE A 67 2.61 2.27 11.07
CA PHE A 67 1.15 2.22 11.15
C PHE A 67 0.59 3.39 11.95
N THR A 68 1.16 3.71 13.12
CA THR A 68 0.76 4.88 13.92
C THR A 68 0.82 6.16 13.08
N ASN A 69 1.95 6.38 12.39
CA ASN A 69 2.15 7.59 11.60
C ASN A 69 1.21 7.65 10.38
N ALA A 70 0.95 6.50 9.73
CA ALA A 70 -0.02 6.41 8.63
C ALA A 70 -1.46 6.66 9.11
N LYS A 71 -1.82 6.13 10.28
CA LYS A 71 -3.14 6.33 10.91
C LYS A 71 -3.37 7.80 11.28
N GLU A 72 -2.36 8.47 11.83
CA GLU A 72 -2.39 9.92 12.10
C GLU A 72 -2.54 10.75 10.81
N ALA A 73 -1.97 10.28 9.69
CA ALA A 73 -2.11 10.89 8.38
C ALA A 73 -3.44 10.57 7.67
N GLY A 74 -4.23 9.61 8.18
CA GLY A 74 -5.43 9.09 7.51
C GLY A 74 -5.12 8.31 6.23
N ASP A 75 -3.91 7.76 6.11
CA ASP A 75 -3.44 7.07 4.90
C ASP A 75 -3.69 5.55 5.01
N ILE A 76 -4.74 5.06 4.32
CA ILE A 76 -5.09 3.64 4.28
C ILE A 76 -4.01 2.81 3.61
N GLU A 77 -3.33 3.32 2.59
CA GLU A 77 -2.26 2.60 1.89
C GLU A 77 -1.03 2.43 2.79
N GLY A 78 -0.69 3.48 3.54
CA GLY A 78 0.36 3.45 4.56
C GLY A 78 0.06 2.47 5.69
N MET A 79 -1.17 2.48 6.21
CA MET A 79 -1.61 1.54 7.24
C MET A 79 -1.59 0.10 6.72
N THR A 80 -2.15 -0.14 5.53
CA THR A 80 -2.17 -1.46 4.87
C THR A 80 -0.74 -1.97 4.68
N THR A 81 0.16 -1.12 4.22
CA THR A 81 1.56 -1.50 3.98
C THR A 81 2.32 -1.82 5.26
N ALA A 82 2.06 -1.09 6.35
CA ALA A 82 2.65 -1.43 7.65
C ALA A 82 2.15 -2.80 8.18
N LEU A 83 0.88 -3.15 7.94
CA LEU A 83 0.35 -4.48 8.25
C LEU A 83 1.01 -5.57 7.41
N ILE A 84 1.15 -5.36 6.10
CA ILE A 84 1.86 -6.29 5.21
C ILE A 84 3.31 -6.46 5.68
N PHE A 85 4.02 -5.37 5.96
CA PHE A 85 5.39 -5.39 6.46
C PHE A 85 5.52 -6.18 7.77
N ARG A 86 4.55 -6.05 8.68
CA ARG A 86 4.52 -6.82 9.93
C ARG A 86 4.44 -8.32 9.68
N ALA A 87 3.72 -8.71 8.64
CA ALA A 87 3.53 -10.09 8.26
C ALA A 87 4.72 -10.65 7.46
N LEU A 88 5.53 -9.84 6.78
CA LEU A 88 6.66 -10.34 5.98
C LEU A 88 7.59 -11.26 6.78
N GLU A 89 8.11 -12.27 6.10
CA GLU A 89 9.09 -13.19 6.69
C GLU A 89 10.40 -12.45 7.01
N ARG A 90 10.89 -12.63 8.25
CA ARG A 90 12.22 -12.17 8.66
C ARG A 90 13.27 -13.22 8.31
N ASN A 91 14.42 -12.77 7.83
CA ASN A 91 15.55 -13.65 7.58
C ASN A 91 16.12 -14.20 8.90
N THR A 92 16.28 -15.51 9.00
CA THR A 92 16.88 -16.19 10.17
C THR A 92 18.31 -16.67 9.92
N GLY A 93 18.81 -16.54 8.69
CA GLY A 93 20.14 -16.99 8.28
C GLY A 93 20.28 -18.50 8.11
N GLN A 94 19.16 -19.24 8.12
CA GLN A 94 19.13 -20.69 7.90
C GLN A 94 17.79 -21.12 7.28
N VAL A 95 17.85 -21.88 6.19
CA VAL A 95 16.66 -22.50 5.58
C VAL A 95 15.96 -23.42 6.58
N GLY A 96 14.66 -23.21 6.75
CA GLY A 96 13.78 -23.95 7.65
C GLY A 96 13.87 -23.55 9.12
N LEU A 97 14.65 -22.53 9.47
CA LEU A 97 14.69 -22.00 10.83
C LEU A 97 13.55 -21.00 11.04
N LYS A 98 12.67 -21.30 12.00
CA LYS A 98 11.61 -20.39 12.43
C LYS A 98 12.17 -19.13 13.08
N SER A 99 11.58 -18.00 12.73
CA SER A 99 11.86 -16.72 13.38
C SER A 99 11.27 -16.71 14.79
N VAL A 100 12.03 -16.21 15.76
CA VAL A 100 11.52 -16.00 17.11
C VAL A 100 10.47 -14.89 17.10
N LEU A 101 9.35 -15.10 17.78
CA LEU A 101 8.29 -14.10 17.90
C LEU A 101 8.68 -13.03 18.92
N CYS A 102 8.34 -11.78 18.62
CA CYS A 102 8.43 -10.69 19.59
C CYS A 102 7.53 -10.96 20.80
N THR A 103 8.10 -10.94 22.00
CA THR A 103 7.35 -11.15 23.26
C THR A 103 7.65 -10.11 24.32
N SER A 104 8.70 -9.31 24.12
CA SER A 104 9.19 -8.30 25.09
C SER A 104 8.60 -6.92 24.86
N LEU A 105 7.98 -6.67 23.71
CA LEU A 105 7.36 -5.41 23.32
C LEU A 105 5.89 -5.63 22.94
N GLU A 106 5.01 -4.88 23.58
CA GLU A 106 3.59 -4.81 23.22
C GLU A 106 3.40 -3.72 22.15
N ALA A 107 2.75 -4.06 21.04
CA ALA A 107 2.42 -3.09 20.01
C ALA A 107 1.35 -2.11 20.50
N VAL A 108 1.49 -0.84 20.14
CA VAL A 108 0.53 0.22 20.45
C VAL A 108 -0.77 0.03 19.66
N ASN A 109 -0.66 -0.40 18.39
CA ASN A 109 -1.81 -0.59 17.53
C ASN A 109 -2.32 -2.03 17.62
N PRO A 110 -3.60 -2.25 17.97
CA PRO A 110 -4.17 -3.60 18.06
C PRO A 110 -4.13 -4.36 16.74
N GLU A 111 -4.21 -3.65 15.60
CA GLU A 111 -4.13 -4.23 14.26
C GLU A 111 -2.74 -4.86 14.02
N ILE A 112 -1.68 -4.24 14.56
CA ILE A 112 -0.31 -4.75 14.47
C ILE A 112 -0.07 -5.85 15.51
N ALA A 113 -0.66 -5.71 16.71
CA ALA A 113 -0.58 -6.70 17.78
C ALA A 113 -1.24 -8.04 17.41
N ALA A 114 -2.26 -8.02 16.54
CA ALA A 114 -2.93 -9.21 16.03
C ALA A 114 -2.04 -10.05 15.09
N LEU A 115 -0.98 -9.46 14.55
CA LEU A 115 -0.15 -10.07 13.51
C LEU A 115 1.19 -10.57 14.04
N THR A 116 1.66 -11.63 13.40
CA THR A 116 3.03 -12.15 13.53
C THR A 116 3.66 -12.26 12.15
N GLN A 117 4.98 -12.43 12.10
CA GLN A 117 5.68 -12.65 10.85
C GLN A 117 5.47 -14.05 10.30
N HIS A 118 5.41 -14.16 8.97
CA HIS A 118 5.55 -15.41 8.25
C HIS A 118 6.84 -16.12 8.69
N GLN A 119 6.77 -17.45 8.70
CA GLN A 119 7.90 -18.32 8.98
C GLN A 119 8.53 -18.79 7.68
N ASP A 120 9.80 -19.19 7.78
CA ASP A 120 10.52 -19.77 6.65
C ASP A 120 9.70 -20.92 6.04
N PRO A 121 9.45 -20.91 4.72
CA PRO A 121 8.55 -21.86 4.06
C PRO A 121 9.04 -23.32 4.11
N ALA A 122 10.32 -23.56 4.39
CA ALA A 122 10.88 -24.90 4.61
C ALA A 122 10.77 -25.37 6.07
N SER A 123 10.27 -24.54 6.99
CA SER A 123 10.11 -24.90 8.39
C SER A 123 8.88 -25.80 8.63
N ASP A 124 8.90 -26.55 9.73
CA ASP A 124 7.80 -27.45 10.08
C ASP A 124 6.47 -26.69 10.22
N ASN A 125 5.43 -27.13 9.50
CA ASN A 125 4.08 -26.52 9.46
C ASN A 125 4.01 -25.08 8.90
N ALA A 126 5.06 -24.59 8.21
CA ALA A 126 5.09 -23.22 7.69
C ALA A 126 3.86 -22.87 6.83
N ALA A 127 3.44 -23.76 5.92
CA ALA A 127 2.30 -23.50 5.04
C ALA A 127 0.97 -23.27 5.78
N GLU A 128 0.75 -23.96 6.90
CA GLU A 128 -0.47 -23.77 7.70
C GLU A 128 -0.37 -22.48 8.55
N GLU A 129 0.79 -22.23 9.15
CA GLU A 129 1.05 -21.03 9.97
C GLU A 129 0.99 -19.76 9.10
N ASN A 130 1.66 -19.75 7.96
CA ASN A 130 1.69 -18.63 7.02
C ASN A 130 0.32 -18.35 6.42
N LYS A 131 -0.46 -19.39 6.08
CA LYS A 131 -1.85 -19.21 5.68
C LYS A 131 -2.66 -18.52 6.77
N ALA A 132 -2.56 -18.98 8.02
CA ALA A 132 -3.29 -18.37 9.13
C ALA A 132 -2.90 -16.90 9.34
N ILE A 133 -1.61 -16.57 9.20
CA ILE A 133 -1.11 -15.19 9.25
C ILE A 133 -1.67 -14.35 8.10
N THR A 134 -1.66 -14.87 6.86
CA THR A 134 -2.22 -14.17 5.70
C THR A 134 -3.72 -13.91 5.84
N LEU A 135 -4.49 -14.87 6.36
CA LEU A 135 -5.92 -14.67 6.59
C LEU A 135 -6.18 -13.65 7.70
N GLU A 136 -5.40 -13.67 8.79
CA GLU A 136 -5.51 -12.63 9.83
C GLU A 136 -5.09 -11.26 9.31
N LEU A 137 -4.04 -11.18 8.49
CA LEU A 137 -3.63 -9.96 7.79
C LEU A 137 -4.77 -9.39 6.95
N ALA A 138 -5.44 -10.23 6.15
CA ALA A 138 -6.59 -9.81 5.36
C ALA A 138 -7.70 -9.23 6.24
N ARG A 139 -7.96 -9.83 7.42
CA ARG A 139 -8.94 -9.32 8.39
C ARG A 139 -8.53 -7.93 8.91
N GLN A 140 -7.26 -7.74 9.25
CA GLN A 140 -6.77 -6.44 9.72
C GLN A 140 -6.85 -5.38 8.64
N ILE A 141 -6.46 -5.70 7.39
CA ILE A 141 -6.58 -4.79 6.24
C ILE A 141 -8.05 -4.41 5.98
N ALA A 142 -8.97 -5.38 6.02
CA ALA A 142 -10.39 -5.11 5.88
C ALA A 142 -10.92 -4.16 6.98
N SER A 143 -10.46 -4.34 8.21
CA SER A 143 -10.93 -3.57 9.37
C SER A 143 -10.60 -2.07 9.30
N ILE A 144 -9.50 -1.73 8.61
CA ILE A 144 -9.07 -0.35 8.36
C ILE A 144 -9.61 0.22 7.04
N GLY A 145 -10.35 -0.58 6.26
CA GLY A 145 -10.92 -0.18 4.97
C GLY A 145 -9.98 -0.32 3.76
N GLY A 146 -8.88 -1.08 3.89
CA GLY A 146 -8.02 -1.45 2.76
C GLY A 146 -8.56 -2.66 1.98
N ASP A 147 -7.92 -3.00 0.86
CA ASP A 147 -8.25 -4.20 0.07
C ASP A 147 -7.69 -5.47 0.73
N PRO A 148 -8.54 -6.40 1.22
CA PRO A 148 -8.06 -7.61 1.88
C PRO A 148 -7.19 -8.50 1.00
N GLN A 149 -7.33 -8.41 -0.33
CA GLN A 149 -6.51 -9.18 -1.28
C GLN A 149 -5.03 -8.74 -1.25
N ASP A 150 -4.74 -7.54 -0.74
CA ASP A 150 -3.36 -7.08 -0.55
C ASP A 150 -2.59 -7.92 0.49
N ALA A 151 -3.28 -8.72 1.31
CA ALA A 151 -2.62 -9.69 2.19
C ALA A 151 -1.75 -10.70 1.41
N LEU A 152 -2.09 -11.01 0.16
CA LEU A 152 -1.28 -11.90 -0.69
C LEU A 152 0.10 -11.33 -1.02
N LYS A 153 0.28 -10.00 -0.90
CA LYS A 153 1.58 -9.34 -1.08
C LYS A 153 2.57 -9.69 0.05
N ALA A 154 2.11 -10.31 1.15
CA ALA A 154 2.99 -10.79 2.21
C ALA A 154 3.58 -12.19 1.95
N GLY A 155 3.18 -12.83 0.83
CA GLY A 155 3.56 -14.21 0.52
C GLY A 155 5.07 -14.40 0.44
N THR A 156 5.52 -15.60 0.81
CA THR A 156 6.94 -15.96 0.79
C THR A 156 7.34 -16.69 -0.51
N PHE A 157 8.59 -17.13 -0.58
CA PHE A 157 9.17 -17.94 -1.64
C PHE A 157 8.75 -19.41 -1.54
N ALA A 158 9.04 -20.20 -2.58
CA ALA A 158 8.95 -21.65 -2.49
C ALA A 158 9.92 -22.20 -1.42
N PRO A 159 9.56 -23.27 -0.67
CA PRO A 159 10.44 -23.88 0.33
C PRO A 159 11.83 -24.22 -0.21
N GLY A 160 12.87 -23.80 0.51
CA GLY A 160 14.27 -24.12 0.19
C GLY A 160 14.69 -25.55 0.55
N ASP A 161 15.89 -25.96 0.15
CA ASP A 161 16.51 -27.22 0.60
C ASP A 161 17.13 -27.04 1.99
N LEU A 162 16.70 -27.84 2.97
CA LEU A 162 17.25 -27.85 4.33
C LEU A 162 18.75 -28.18 4.38
N ASN A 163 19.29 -28.77 3.31
CA ASN A 163 20.72 -29.08 3.18
C ASN A 163 21.50 -28.00 2.41
N ASP A 164 20.88 -26.87 2.08
CA ASP A 164 21.54 -25.76 1.41
C ASP A 164 22.61 -25.13 2.31
N ALA A 165 23.88 -25.37 1.97
CA ALA A 165 25.03 -24.84 2.69
C ALA A 165 25.21 -23.32 2.56
N THR A 166 24.48 -22.68 1.64
CA THR A 166 24.47 -21.21 1.47
C THR A 166 23.43 -20.53 2.34
N ALA A 167 22.45 -21.29 2.85
CA ALA A 167 21.29 -20.78 3.57
C ALA A 167 20.47 -19.73 2.79
N ALA A 168 20.61 -19.67 1.46
CA ALA A 168 19.93 -18.68 0.63
C ALA A 168 18.49 -19.09 0.30
N GLY A 169 18.21 -20.40 0.23
CA GLY A 169 16.90 -20.89 -0.19
C GLY A 169 16.57 -20.47 -1.63
N ASN A 170 15.28 -20.28 -1.93
CA ASN A 170 14.81 -19.80 -3.24
C ASN A 170 14.59 -18.28 -3.25
N THR A 171 15.26 -17.56 -2.35
CA THR A 171 15.04 -16.13 -2.12
C THR A 171 15.73 -15.27 -3.20
N CYS A 172 15.37 -14.00 -3.24
CA CYS A 172 16.04 -12.98 -4.03
C CYS A 172 16.31 -11.74 -3.18
N ASN A 173 17.29 -10.94 -3.58
CA ASN A 173 17.59 -9.65 -2.96
C ASN A 173 18.18 -8.68 -3.99
N ASP A 174 17.42 -7.66 -4.37
CA ASP A 174 17.88 -6.62 -5.28
C ASP A 174 17.33 -5.26 -4.88
N GLU A 175 18.17 -4.46 -4.23
CA GLU A 175 17.87 -3.07 -3.83
C GLU A 175 17.59 -2.15 -5.03
N ASN A 176 18.00 -2.53 -6.25
CA ASN A 176 17.76 -1.73 -7.45
C ASN A 176 16.44 -2.09 -8.15
N ASP A 177 15.73 -3.12 -7.68
CA ASP A 177 14.45 -3.53 -8.20
C ASP A 177 13.32 -2.86 -7.41
N ALA A 178 12.88 -1.69 -7.88
CA ALA A 178 11.80 -0.94 -7.25
C ALA A 178 10.47 -1.71 -7.17
N ALA A 179 10.26 -2.72 -8.02
CA ALA A 179 9.06 -3.56 -7.95
C ALA A 179 9.16 -4.61 -6.84
N GLY A 180 10.37 -4.89 -6.34
CA GLY A 180 10.68 -6.02 -5.47
C GLY A 180 10.92 -7.28 -6.29
N CYS A 181 12.09 -7.90 -6.10
CA CYS A 181 12.51 -9.02 -6.93
C CYS A 181 11.60 -10.25 -6.80
N ILE A 182 10.83 -10.38 -5.72
CA ILE A 182 9.86 -11.48 -5.57
C ILE A 182 8.70 -11.35 -6.57
N PHE A 183 8.31 -10.11 -6.89
CA PHE A 183 7.24 -9.79 -7.82
C PHE A 183 7.76 -9.78 -9.26
N SER A 184 8.87 -9.07 -9.52
CA SER A 184 9.42 -8.93 -10.87
C SER A 184 9.87 -10.25 -11.50
N GLN A 185 10.32 -11.20 -10.65
CA GLN A 185 10.76 -12.53 -11.08
C GLN A 185 9.66 -13.60 -10.89
N ASN A 186 8.46 -13.21 -10.44
CA ASN A 186 7.33 -14.11 -10.20
C ASN A 186 7.70 -15.29 -9.29
N LEU A 187 8.37 -14.98 -8.18
CA LEU A 187 8.82 -15.94 -7.17
C LEU A 187 7.86 -16.05 -5.98
N LEU A 188 6.90 -15.12 -5.87
CA LEU A 188 5.91 -15.13 -4.80
C LEU A 188 5.03 -16.38 -4.88
N VAL A 189 4.93 -17.08 -3.75
CA VAL A 189 4.00 -18.17 -3.54
C VAL A 189 2.91 -17.66 -2.60
N PRO A 190 1.65 -17.54 -3.06
CA PRO A 190 0.58 -17.06 -2.21
C PRO A 190 0.25 -18.12 -1.14
N ASP A 191 0.20 -17.70 0.13
CA ASP A 191 -0.08 -18.57 1.27
C ASP A 191 -1.59 -18.89 1.42
N ALA A 192 -2.46 -18.12 0.78
CA ALA A 192 -3.91 -18.32 0.72
C ALA A 192 -4.45 -18.09 -0.71
N THR A 193 -5.65 -18.58 -1.02
CA THR A 193 -6.34 -18.22 -2.26
C THR A 193 -7.20 -16.96 -2.08
N PRO A 194 -7.52 -16.23 -3.17
CA PRO A 194 -8.44 -15.10 -3.11
C PRO A 194 -9.78 -15.44 -2.46
N GLU A 195 -10.32 -16.65 -2.72
CA GLU A 195 -11.59 -17.09 -2.16
C GLU A 195 -11.49 -17.39 -0.65
N GLU A 196 -10.34 -17.88 -0.18
CA GLU A 196 -10.08 -18.06 1.25
C GLU A 196 -10.02 -16.71 1.97
N ILE A 197 -9.43 -15.69 1.33
CA ILE A 197 -9.41 -14.31 1.83
C ILE A 197 -10.81 -13.73 1.89
N ASP A 198 -11.58 -13.82 0.79
CA ASP A 198 -12.96 -13.32 0.74
C ASP A 198 -13.83 -13.97 1.82
N ALA A 199 -13.65 -15.27 2.05
CA ALA A 199 -14.34 -16.00 3.11
C ALA A 199 -13.90 -15.55 4.52
N ALA A 200 -12.62 -15.25 4.71
CA ALA A 200 -12.07 -14.83 6.00
C ALA A 200 -12.50 -13.41 6.41
N VAL A 201 -12.90 -12.55 5.47
CA VAL A 201 -13.34 -11.18 5.76
C VAL A 201 -14.84 -10.95 5.65
N ALA A 202 -15.61 -11.99 5.32
CA ALA A 202 -17.05 -11.88 5.07
C ALA A 202 -17.87 -11.37 6.28
N ASP A 203 -17.33 -11.49 7.51
CA ASP A 203 -17.95 -11.05 8.76
C ASP A 203 -17.41 -9.70 9.27
N ILE A 204 -16.53 -9.03 8.52
CA ILE A 204 -15.94 -7.76 8.93
C ILE A 204 -16.76 -6.61 8.38
N ASP A 205 -17.37 -5.85 9.30
CA ASP A 205 -17.94 -4.55 8.98
C ASP A 205 -16.79 -3.56 8.71
N VAL A 206 -16.66 -3.13 7.45
CA VAL A 206 -15.73 -2.08 7.03
C VAL A 206 -16.01 -0.80 7.81
N GLY A 207 -15.03 -0.30 8.60
CA GLY A 207 -15.08 1.04 9.18
C GLY A 207 -15.03 1.16 10.71
N ALA A 208 -14.61 0.14 11.47
CA ALA A 208 -14.43 0.28 12.92
C ALA A 208 -13.04 0.83 13.33
N GLY A 209 -12.05 0.87 12.43
CA GLY A 209 -10.65 1.25 12.74
C GLY A 209 -10.35 2.76 12.84
N ALA A 210 -11.25 3.63 12.37
CA ALA A 210 -11.12 5.09 12.49
C ALA A 210 -11.73 5.60 13.80
N GLY A 211 -11.25 5.07 14.94
CA GLY A 211 -11.65 5.50 16.27
C GLY A 211 -10.90 6.77 16.71
N ASN A 212 -11.58 7.91 16.59
CA ASN A 212 -11.24 9.24 17.10
C ASN A 212 -10.35 9.29 18.36
N ALA A 213 -9.19 9.93 18.24
CA ALA A 213 -8.51 10.55 19.38
C ALA A 213 -9.19 11.90 19.71
N ALA A 214 -9.95 11.89 20.82
CA ALA A 214 -10.27 13.02 21.68
C ALA A 214 -11.00 14.25 21.08
N ASP A 215 -12.33 14.15 20.99
CA ASP A 215 -13.19 15.33 21.13
C ASP A 215 -13.45 15.60 22.62
N GLN A 216 -12.57 16.39 23.24
CA GLN A 216 -12.89 17.09 24.49
C GLN A 216 -13.38 18.48 24.11
N VAL A 217 -14.70 18.59 23.95
CA VAL A 217 -15.40 19.85 23.72
C VAL A 217 -15.17 20.78 24.91
N LEU A 218 -14.17 21.66 24.80
CA LEU A 218 -14.07 22.88 25.59
C LEU A 218 -14.86 23.97 24.86
N GLU A 219 -16.15 24.05 25.17
CA GLU A 219 -17.00 25.17 24.79
C GLU A 219 -16.49 26.47 25.41
N CYS A 220 -16.29 27.48 24.56
CA CYS A 220 -16.33 28.88 24.97
C CYS A 220 -17.14 29.66 23.92
N PRO A 221 -18.16 30.45 24.34
CA PRO A 221 -19.18 30.96 23.44
C PRO A 221 -18.70 32.15 22.61
N ALA A 222 -19.18 32.24 21.37
CA ALA A 222 -19.06 33.43 20.53
C ALA A 222 -19.95 34.57 21.06
N PRO A 223 -19.52 35.85 20.96
CA PRO A 223 -20.45 36.97 21.00
C PRO A 223 -20.92 37.31 19.58
N GLU A 224 -22.23 37.29 19.37
CA GLU A 224 -22.91 38.01 18.30
C GLU A 224 -22.87 39.54 18.55
N VAL A 225 -22.84 40.32 17.45
CA VAL A 225 -23.44 41.65 17.15
C VAL A 225 -22.49 42.37 16.17
N ASP A 226 -22.88 43.13 15.14
CA ASP A 226 -24.13 43.60 14.55
C ASP A 226 -23.76 44.24 13.18
N ALA A 227 -24.74 44.40 12.32
CA ALA A 227 -24.66 44.95 10.97
C ALA A 227 -24.21 46.42 10.93
N GLY A 228 -23.46 46.76 9.88
CA GLY A 228 -23.18 48.14 9.51
C GLY A 228 -22.61 48.22 8.10
N ALA A 229 -23.46 48.54 7.13
CA ALA A 229 -23.07 48.86 5.77
C ALA A 229 -22.35 50.22 5.70
N ASP A 230 -21.29 50.33 4.90
CA ASP A 230 -21.15 51.44 3.96
C ASP A 230 -20.13 51.12 2.85
N ALA A 231 -20.40 51.64 1.67
CA ALA A 231 -19.67 51.44 0.43
C ALA A 231 -18.48 52.40 0.29
N ASN A 232 -17.37 51.95 -0.31
CA ASN A 232 -16.77 52.68 -1.44
C ASN A 232 -15.68 51.89 -2.17
N ALA A 233 -15.70 52.02 -3.49
CA ALA A 233 -14.67 51.60 -4.45
C ALA A 233 -13.44 52.54 -4.39
N ASP A 234 -12.24 52.05 -4.72
CA ASP A 234 -11.60 52.22 -6.04
C ASP A 234 -10.10 51.79 -6.03
N ASN A 235 -9.75 50.97 -7.02
CA ASN A 235 -8.53 50.91 -7.86
C ASN A 235 -7.12 51.32 -7.36
N ALA A 236 -6.16 50.38 -7.51
CA ALA A 236 -5.09 50.37 -8.53
C ALA A 236 -3.67 49.94 -8.07
N GLN A 237 -3.14 48.94 -8.80
CA GLN A 237 -1.77 48.70 -9.31
C GLN A 237 -0.59 48.27 -8.40
N GLU A 238 -0.24 46.98 -8.57
CA GLU A 238 1.03 46.37 -9.06
C GLU A 238 2.41 47.02 -8.80
N GLU A 239 3.32 46.21 -8.22
CA GLU A 239 4.60 45.67 -8.78
C GLU A 239 5.47 45.21 -7.58
N ASP A 240 5.58 43.90 -7.33
CA ASP A 240 6.56 42.92 -7.85
C ASP A 240 7.88 42.84 -7.03
N ALA A 241 8.06 41.70 -6.35
CA ALA A 241 9.21 40.81 -6.55
C ALA A 241 9.03 39.51 -5.75
N ALA A 242 8.78 38.43 -6.52
CA ALA A 242 8.80 36.99 -6.20
C ALA A 242 10.09 36.52 -5.46
N ALA A 243 10.23 35.30 -4.92
CA ALA A 243 9.70 33.97 -5.23
C ALA A 243 9.83 33.08 -3.96
N ASP A 244 9.23 31.89 -3.79
CA ASP A 244 8.91 30.86 -4.78
C ASP A 244 7.87 29.88 -4.20
N ASN A 245 6.79 29.65 -4.94
CA ASN A 245 5.85 28.54 -4.80
C ASN A 245 5.35 28.29 -6.23
N ALA A 246 5.90 27.26 -6.88
CA ALA A 246 5.48 26.84 -8.21
C ALA A 246 5.32 25.33 -8.24
N ALA A 247 4.06 24.87 -8.20
CA ALA A 247 3.57 23.71 -8.94
C ALA A 247 2.04 23.61 -8.74
N ASP A 248 1.31 24.63 -9.21
CA ASP A 248 -0.06 24.45 -9.67
C ASP A 248 -0.18 25.20 -11.00
N ASP A 249 -0.81 24.55 -11.96
CA ASP A 249 -0.97 24.92 -13.37
C ASP A 249 0.26 24.76 -14.31
N ALA A 250 0.44 23.51 -14.76
CA ALA A 250 0.93 23.23 -16.11
C ALA A 250 -0.22 22.64 -16.95
N ALA A 251 -1.13 23.50 -17.40
CA ALA A 251 -1.80 23.50 -18.70
C ALA A 251 -1.75 22.20 -19.51
N THR A 252 -2.93 21.57 -19.69
CA THR A 252 -3.55 21.06 -20.93
C THR A 252 -2.69 20.91 -22.21
N GLY A 253 -1.50 20.34 -22.09
CA GLY A 253 -0.83 19.59 -23.16
C GLY A 253 -1.37 18.16 -23.08
N GLY A 254 -2.03 17.71 -24.16
CA GLY A 254 -2.80 16.48 -24.17
C GLY A 254 -2.07 15.31 -23.50
N ILE A 255 -2.72 14.72 -22.50
CA ILE A 255 -2.26 13.50 -21.86
C ILE A 255 -2.02 12.46 -22.95
N ASP A 256 -0.77 11.99 -23.06
CA ASP A 256 -0.36 11.05 -24.10
C ASP A 256 -0.48 9.62 -23.58
N PHE A 257 -1.45 8.88 -24.13
CA PHE A 257 -1.70 7.47 -23.83
C PHE A 257 -0.79 6.52 -24.63
N GLY A 258 0.19 7.06 -25.36
CA GLY A 258 1.15 6.30 -26.16
C GLY A 258 0.47 5.65 -27.36
N ASN A 259 0.67 4.34 -27.51
CA ASN A 259 0.17 3.55 -28.64
C ASN A 259 -1.30 3.11 -28.46
N CYS A 260 -1.91 3.41 -27.32
CA CYS A 260 -3.31 3.09 -27.06
C CYS A 260 -4.22 4.29 -27.31
N ASP A 261 -5.49 3.99 -27.60
CA ASP A 261 -6.56 4.97 -27.63
C ASP A 261 -7.00 5.37 -26.21
N SER A 262 -8.11 6.13 -26.12
CA SER A 262 -8.70 6.62 -24.88
C SER A 262 -8.93 5.51 -23.83
N PRO A 263 -8.44 5.70 -22.58
CA PRO A 263 -8.70 4.84 -21.43
C PRO A 263 -10.07 5.05 -20.77
N ALA A 264 -11.03 5.74 -21.42
CA ALA A 264 -12.29 6.09 -20.78
C ALA A 264 -13.07 4.87 -20.26
N ILE A 265 -13.73 5.03 -19.11
CA ILE A 265 -14.58 4.02 -18.45
C ILE A 265 -16.05 4.36 -18.68
N ILE A 266 -16.84 3.38 -19.10
CA ILE A 266 -18.32 3.43 -19.10
C ILE A 266 -18.88 2.78 -17.83
N PHE A 267 -19.98 3.33 -17.31
CA PHE A 267 -20.80 2.70 -16.27
C PHE A 267 -22.24 2.53 -16.75
N ALA A 268 -22.65 1.29 -17.01
CA ALA A 268 -23.97 0.99 -17.56
C ALA A 268 -24.45 -0.42 -17.23
N ALA A 269 -25.77 -0.63 -17.33
CA ALA A 269 -26.37 -1.96 -17.34
C ALA A 269 -26.19 -2.61 -18.72
N GLY A 270 -26.18 -3.94 -18.76
CA GLY A 270 -26.07 -4.71 -20.00
C GLY A 270 -24.64 -4.97 -20.49
N LEU A 271 -23.62 -4.43 -19.82
CA LEU A 271 -22.22 -4.74 -20.13
C LEU A 271 -21.95 -6.21 -19.83
N ASP A 272 -21.39 -6.92 -20.80
CA ASP A 272 -21.22 -8.38 -20.83
C ASP A 272 -22.45 -9.19 -20.41
N GLY A 273 -23.64 -8.67 -20.72
CA GLY A 273 -24.90 -9.34 -20.40
C GLY A 273 -25.30 -9.29 -18.92
N ARG A 274 -24.61 -8.48 -18.10
CA ARG A 274 -25.01 -8.23 -16.71
C ARG A 274 -26.28 -7.39 -16.64
N LYS A 275 -27.11 -7.64 -15.62
CA LYS A 275 -28.35 -6.88 -15.41
C LYS A 275 -28.11 -5.64 -14.55
N GLU A 276 -27.15 -5.73 -13.66
CA GLU A 276 -26.66 -4.68 -12.78
C GLU A 276 -25.81 -3.70 -13.59
N ASN A 277 -25.76 -2.45 -13.13
CA ASN A 277 -24.78 -1.50 -13.67
C ASN A 277 -23.37 -1.98 -13.30
N SER A 278 -22.46 -1.89 -14.26
CA SER A 278 -21.05 -2.27 -14.08
C SER A 278 -20.15 -1.32 -14.85
N PHE A 279 -18.87 -1.34 -14.52
CA PHE A 279 -17.81 -0.56 -15.16
C PHE A 279 -17.15 -1.38 -16.26
N ALA A 280 -16.79 -0.77 -17.38
CA ALA A 280 -15.93 -1.40 -18.38
C ALA A 280 -15.10 -0.34 -19.13
N PRO A 281 -13.97 -0.71 -19.75
CA PRO A 281 -13.30 0.16 -20.71
C PRO A 281 -14.21 0.43 -21.90
N ALA A 282 -14.34 1.70 -22.29
CA ALA A 282 -15.09 2.12 -23.47
C ALA A 282 -14.44 1.61 -24.76
N ASN A 283 -13.10 1.59 -24.81
CA ASN A 283 -12.33 1.06 -25.93
C ASN A 283 -11.79 -0.35 -25.63
N GLN A 284 -12.47 -1.35 -26.16
CA GLN A 284 -12.11 -2.76 -25.97
C GLN A 284 -10.94 -3.24 -26.84
N ASP A 285 -10.53 -2.45 -27.83
CA ASP A 285 -9.39 -2.78 -28.71
C ASP A 285 -8.06 -2.50 -28.00
N SER A 286 -7.96 -1.36 -27.31
CA SER A 286 -6.77 -0.99 -26.52
C SER A 286 -6.79 -1.59 -25.11
N TYR A 287 -7.99 -1.72 -24.52
CA TYR A 287 -8.22 -2.15 -23.15
C TYR A 287 -9.17 -3.36 -23.12
N THR A 288 -8.69 -4.50 -23.62
CA THR A 288 -9.47 -5.73 -23.68
C THR A 288 -9.68 -6.33 -22.29
N HIS A 289 -10.73 -5.87 -21.62
CA HIS A 289 -11.13 -6.33 -20.30
C HIS A 289 -12.65 -6.32 -20.19
N GLY A 290 -13.19 -7.38 -19.60
CA GLY A 290 -14.62 -7.45 -19.32
C GLY A 290 -15.06 -6.38 -18.32
N SER A 291 -16.36 -6.22 -18.19
CA SER A 291 -16.97 -5.39 -17.17
C SER A 291 -16.64 -5.89 -15.77
N ALA A 292 -16.65 -5.01 -14.77
CA ALA A 292 -16.54 -5.33 -13.34
C ALA A 292 -17.58 -4.54 -12.53
N LEU A 293 -18.08 -5.11 -11.43
CA LEU A 293 -18.97 -4.39 -10.52
C LEU A 293 -18.20 -3.37 -9.66
N ASN A 294 -16.91 -3.63 -9.42
CA ASN A 294 -16.01 -2.75 -8.69
C ASN A 294 -15.18 -1.93 -9.70
N ILE A 295 -15.16 -0.61 -9.55
CA ILE A 295 -14.39 0.28 -10.41
C ILE A 295 -12.88 0.06 -10.28
N GLY A 296 -12.40 -0.33 -9.10
CA GLY A 296 -10.98 -0.61 -8.83
C GLY A 296 -10.40 -1.63 -9.81
N VAL A 297 -11.16 -2.68 -10.15
CA VAL A 297 -10.74 -3.69 -11.13
C VAL A 297 -10.47 -3.08 -12.51
N ILE A 298 -11.33 -2.17 -12.96
CA ILE A 298 -11.18 -1.53 -14.27
C ILE A 298 -10.05 -0.50 -14.24
N THR A 299 -9.96 0.31 -13.19
CA THR A 299 -8.92 1.35 -13.08
C THR A 299 -7.53 0.76 -12.93
N SER A 300 -7.35 -0.31 -12.15
CA SER A 300 -6.07 -1.01 -12.00
C SER A 300 -5.64 -1.65 -13.32
N PHE A 301 -6.55 -2.33 -14.02
CA PHE A 301 -6.27 -2.87 -15.35
C PHE A 301 -5.81 -1.79 -16.34
N ILE A 302 -6.51 -0.64 -16.37
CA ILE A 302 -6.17 0.47 -17.25
C ILE A 302 -4.78 1.04 -16.90
N GLN A 303 -4.47 1.21 -15.61
CA GLN A 303 -3.15 1.68 -15.18
C GLN A 303 -2.02 0.74 -15.60
N ASP A 304 -2.21 -0.57 -15.42
CA ASP A 304 -1.23 -1.57 -15.84
C ASP A 304 -1.04 -1.56 -17.35
N ARG A 305 -2.16 -1.43 -18.10
CA ARG A 305 -2.13 -1.36 -19.56
C ARG A 305 -1.42 -0.11 -20.06
N LEU A 306 -1.68 1.04 -19.45
CA LEU A 306 -1.03 2.31 -19.76
C LEU A 306 0.50 2.22 -19.59
N LYS A 307 0.96 1.59 -18.50
CA LYS A 307 2.39 1.38 -18.22
C LYS A 307 3.06 0.38 -19.17
N SER A 308 2.40 -0.73 -19.45
CA SER A 308 3.02 -1.87 -20.14
C SER A 308 2.84 -1.84 -21.66
N ASN A 309 1.60 -1.97 -22.14
CA ASN A 309 1.29 -2.14 -23.56
C ASN A 309 1.16 -0.83 -24.32
N CYS A 310 0.65 0.20 -23.65
CA CYS A 310 0.41 1.48 -24.28
C CYS A 310 1.68 2.32 -24.35
N GLU A 311 2.65 2.08 -23.48
CA GLU A 311 3.85 2.92 -23.33
C GLU A 311 3.47 4.40 -23.13
N ALA A 312 2.43 4.63 -22.32
CA ALA A 312 1.89 5.96 -22.08
C ALA A 312 2.90 6.86 -21.38
N SER A 313 2.72 8.17 -21.56
CA SER A 313 3.54 9.16 -20.87
C SER A 313 3.39 9.06 -19.34
N GLN A 314 4.42 9.47 -18.60
CA GLN A 314 4.36 9.51 -17.13
C GLN A 314 3.20 10.39 -16.65
N ALA A 315 2.90 11.48 -17.36
CA ALA A 315 1.75 12.34 -17.04
C ALA A 315 0.41 11.58 -17.14
N ALA A 316 0.25 10.67 -18.10
CA ALA A 316 -0.93 9.81 -18.22
C ALA A 316 -1.00 8.78 -17.10
N ILE A 317 0.13 8.19 -16.73
CA ILE A 317 0.23 7.23 -15.64
C ILE A 317 -0.16 7.90 -14.31
N ASP A 318 0.37 9.09 -14.05
CA ASP A 318 0.07 9.86 -12.84
C ASP A 318 -1.38 10.35 -12.82
N ALA A 319 -1.91 10.76 -13.98
CA ALA A 319 -3.32 11.13 -14.13
C ALA A 319 -4.25 9.94 -13.87
N ALA A 320 -3.92 8.76 -14.38
CA ALA A 320 -4.68 7.54 -14.13
C ALA A 320 -4.60 7.10 -12.65
N ALA A 321 -3.45 7.31 -12.00
CA ALA A 321 -3.28 7.09 -10.56
C ALA A 321 -4.23 7.98 -9.74
N ARG A 322 -4.21 9.29 -9.99
CA ARG A 322 -5.11 10.25 -9.35
C ARG A 322 -6.58 9.95 -9.64
N GLY A 323 -6.89 9.63 -10.90
CA GLY A 323 -8.24 9.27 -11.32
C GLY A 323 -8.77 8.04 -10.59
N ALA A 324 -7.94 7.00 -10.43
CA ALA A 324 -8.35 5.79 -9.70
C ALA A 324 -8.57 6.07 -8.22
N GLN A 325 -7.70 6.89 -7.61
CA GLN A 325 -7.87 7.32 -6.22
C GLN A 325 -9.18 8.11 -6.03
N ALA A 326 -9.46 9.06 -6.94
CA ALA A 326 -10.71 9.83 -6.91
C ALA A 326 -11.94 8.94 -7.13
N ALA A 327 -11.86 8.00 -8.06
CA ALA A 327 -12.91 7.04 -8.36
C ALA A 327 -13.20 6.10 -7.18
N ALA A 328 -12.18 5.67 -6.43
CA ALA A 328 -12.33 4.77 -5.27
C ALA A 328 -13.18 5.38 -4.14
N ALA A 329 -13.22 6.71 -4.04
CA ALA A 329 -14.05 7.43 -3.05
C ALA A 329 -15.51 7.60 -3.48
N LEU A 330 -15.88 7.16 -4.68
CA LEU A 330 -17.18 7.40 -5.30
C LEU A 330 -17.84 6.09 -5.73
N ALA A 331 -19.13 6.16 -6.07
CA ALA A 331 -19.90 5.02 -6.53
C ALA A 331 -20.63 5.32 -7.85
N GLY A 332 -20.82 4.25 -8.63
CA GLY A 332 -21.55 4.29 -9.89
C GLY A 332 -20.98 5.29 -10.89
N GLN A 333 -21.85 6.01 -11.59
CA GLN A 333 -21.44 6.92 -12.67
C GLN A 333 -20.42 7.97 -12.21
N ALA A 334 -20.58 8.51 -10.99
CA ALA A 334 -19.66 9.52 -10.46
C ALA A 334 -18.22 9.00 -10.32
N ALA A 335 -18.05 7.70 -10.06
CA ALA A 335 -16.74 7.08 -9.97
C ALA A 335 -16.08 6.97 -11.36
N ALA A 336 -16.86 6.58 -12.38
CA ALA A 336 -16.38 6.54 -13.76
C ALA A 336 -16.04 7.95 -14.28
N ASP A 337 -16.89 8.93 -13.97
CA ASP A 337 -16.67 10.33 -14.36
C ASP A 337 -15.39 10.88 -13.71
N ALA A 338 -15.17 10.64 -12.41
CA ALA A 338 -13.97 11.10 -11.72
C ALA A 338 -12.67 10.53 -12.32
N PHE A 339 -12.68 9.26 -12.74
CA PHE A 339 -11.54 8.67 -13.45
C PHE A 339 -11.32 9.33 -14.82
N ASN A 340 -12.39 9.47 -15.59
CA ASN A 340 -12.36 10.03 -16.95
C ASN A 340 -11.90 11.50 -16.94
N ASP A 341 -12.40 12.29 -15.99
CA ASP A 341 -12.07 13.70 -15.83
C ASP A 341 -10.59 13.90 -15.49
N ALA A 342 -10.02 13.05 -14.61
CA ALA A 342 -8.61 13.10 -14.26
C ALA A 342 -7.68 12.87 -15.47
N LEU A 343 -8.16 12.09 -16.45
CA LEU A 343 -7.46 11.79 -17.70
C LEU A 343 -7.85 12.72 -18.86
N GLY A 344 -8.78 13.65 -18.64
CA GLY A 344 -9.28 14.56 -19.67
C GLY A 344 -9.97 13.84 -20.83
N VAL A 345 -10.60 12.69 -20.56
CA VAL A 345 -11.31 11.87 -21.56
C VAL A 345 -12.80 11.78 -21.25
N SER A 346 -13.59 11.33 -22.23
CA SER A 346 -15.01 11.05 -22.07
C SER A 346 -15.34 9.70 -22.70
N ALA A 347 -16.26 8.97 -22.08
CA ALA A 347 -16.71 7.65 -22.53
C ALA A 347 -17.82 7.72 -23.58
#